data_AF-A0A3D3HYR0-F1
#
_entry.id   AF-A0A3D3HYR0-F1
#
_cell.length_a   1.000
_cell.length_b   1.000
_cell.length_c   1.000
_cell.angle_alpha   90.00
_cell.angle_beta   90.00
_cell.angle_gamma   90.00
#
_symmetry.space_group_name_H-M   'P 1'
#
loop_
_entity.id
_entity.type
_entity.pdbx_description
1 polymer ?
#
loop_
_entity_poly.entity_id
_entity_poly.type
_entity_poly.pdbx_seq_one_letter_code
_entity_poly.pdbx_strand_id
1 'polypeptide(L)'
;MGLEFLRFGAPVAFAALGESIGQRAGVLNIGLEGFMLMGAYVAFRVTGATGNPYLGLLAGVVAGVVLALIQGFLTIHNTADQVVVGTAVNLLALGLTNTLFRAQFGKSGELVRVPSLPTLFGPFDAGLILLGILVIALSLWLARSKWGLANRAVGEYPPAVQSAGLSVTRIRWQAALLAGAFAGLAGGG
;
A
#
# COMPACT_ATOMS: atom_id res chain seq x y z
N MET A 1 20.00 12.60 13.94
CA MET A 1 19.51 13.04 12.61
C MET A 1 19.53 11.93 11.54
N GLY A 2 20.45 10.95 11.54
CA GLY A 2 20.53 9.94 10.45
C GLY A 2 19.50 8.79 10.49
N LEU A 3 19.11 8.30 11.67
CA LEU A 3 18.23 7.11 11.79
C LEU A 3 16.73 7.43 11.74
N GLU A 4 16.33 8.65 12.11
CA GLU A 4 14.92 9.08 12.04
C GLU A 4 14.43 9.15 10.59
N PHE A 5 15.30 9.54 9.66
CA PHE A 5 15.01 9.50 8.22
C PHE A 5 14.65 8.08 7.76
N LEU A 6 15.34 7.05 8.27
CA LEU A 6 15.05 5.66 7.91
C LEU A 6 13.70 5.20 8.48
N ARG A 7 13.32 5.66 9.68
CA ARG A 7 12.04 5.32 10.32
C ARG A 7 10.83 5.90 9.58
N PHE A 8 10.94 7.12 9.05
CA PHE A 8 9.85 7.72 8.27
C PHE A 8 9.92 7.40 6.77
N GLY A 9 11.13 7.18 6.23
CA GLY A 9 11.34 6.88 4.82
C GLY A 9 11.02 5.45 4.43
N ALA A 10 11.19 4.47 5.34
CA ALA A 10 10.95 3.07 5.03
C ALA A 10 9.48 2.74 4.69
N PRO A 11 8.47 3.21 5.44
CA PRO A 11 7.06 3.11 5.04
C PRO A 11 6.80 3.64 3.63
N VAL A 12 7.28 4.85 3.33
CA VAL A 12 7.07 5.47 2.01
C VAL A 12 7.75 4.66 0.91
N ALA A 13 8.94 4.12 1.18
CA ALA A 13 9.63 3.25 0.24
C ALA A 13 8.85 1.94 -0.01
N PHE A 14 8.24 1.33 1.01
CA PHE A 14 7.35 0.16 0.82
C PHE A 14 6.16 0.50 -0.08
N ALA A 15 5.50 1.62 0.19
CA ALA A 15 4.37 2.07 -0.61
C ALA A 15 4.79 2.32 -2.08
N ALA A 16 5.93 3.00 -2.28
CA ALA A 16 6.48 3.27 -3.61
C ALA A 16 6.85 1.99 -4.38
N LEU A 17 7.36 0.96 -3.70
CA LEU A 17 7.64 -0.34 -4.33
C LEU A 17 6.37 -1.01 -4.83
N GLY A 18 5.32 -1.03 -4.01
CA GLY A 18 4.01 -1.53 -4.42
C GLY A 18 3.46 -0.75 -5.60
N GLU A 19 3.52 0.58 -5.52
CA GLU A 19 3.01 1.46 -6.56
C GLU A 19 3.74 1.29 -7.89
N SER A 20 5.04 1.00 -7.88
CA SER A 20 5.79 0.70 -9.10
C SER A 20 5.21 -0.46 -9.91
N ILE A 21 4.51 -1.40 -9.26
CA ILE A 21 3.80 -2.51 -9.92
C ILE A 21 2.59 -1.99 -10.68
N GLY A 22 1.77 -1.15 -10.04
CA GLY A 22 0.59 -0.50 -10.63
C GLY A 22 0.97 0.38 -11.82
N GLN A 23 1.99 1.23 -11.65
CA GLN A 23 2.50 2.11 -12.70
C GLN A 23 2.90 1.35 -13.96
N ARG A 24 3.62 0.24 -13.80
CA ARG A 24 4.01 -0.63 -14.92
C ARG A 24 2.82 -1.27 -15.63
N ALA A 25 1.68 -1.43 -14.96
CA ALA A 25 0.43 -1.95 -15.53
C ALA A 25 -0.46 -0.85 -16.15
N GLY A 26 -0.05 0.42 -16.09
CA GLY A 26 -0.87 1.56 -16.49
C GLY A 26 -2.03 1.86 -15.53
N VAL A 27 -1.90 1.46 -14.25
CA VAL A 27 -2.86 1.79 -13.19
C VAL A 27 -2.13 2.60 -12.13
N LEU A 28 -2.26 3.92 -12.20
CA LEU A 28 -1.66 4.87 -11.29
C LEU A 28 -2.54 5.04 -10.04
N ASN A 29 -1.92 5.05 -8.87
CA ASN A 29 -2.57 5.41 -7.61
C ASN A 29 -2.07 6.75 -7.06
N ILE A 30 -2.78 7.83 -7.41
CA ILE A 30 -2.56 9.16 -6.81
C ILE A 30 -3.01 9.20 -5.33
N GLY A 31 -3.91 8.29 -4.95
CA GLY A 31 -4.48 8.16 -3.60
C GLY A 31 -3.59 7.42 -2.60
N LEU A 32 -2.31 7.19 -2.90
CA LEU A 32 -1.44 6.29 -2.12
C LEU A 32 -1.28 6.72 -0.65
N GLU A 33 -1.22 8.02 -0.38
CA GLU A 33 -1.17 8.56 0.98
C GLU A 33 -2.41 8.19 1.80
N GLY A 34 -3.59 8.24 1.19
CA GLY A 34 -4.85 7.85 1.81
C GLY A 34 -4.90 6.36 2.15
N PHE A 35 -4.30 5.52 1.31
CA PHE A 35 -4.17 4.09 1.59
C PHE A 35 -3.27 3.86 2.81
N MET A 36 -2.14 4.57 2.88
CA MET A 36 -1.25 4.51 4.03
C MET A 36 -1.94 5.02 5.31
N LEU A 37 -2.64 6.16 5.25
CA LEU A 37 -3.39 6.69 6.38
C LEU A 37 -4.45 5.70 6.91
N MET A 38 -5.19 5.08 6.00
CA MET A 38 -6.20 4.10 6.40
C MET A 38 -5.59 2.81 6.95
N GLY A 39 -4.53 2.31 6.31
CA GLY A 39 -3.74 1.19 6.81
C GLY A 39 -3.21 1.44 8.22
N ALA A 40 -2.64 2.63 8.46
CA ALA A 40 -2.14 3.08 9.75
C ALA A 40 -3.24 3.08 10.82
N TYR A 41 -4.38 3.70 10.52
CA TYR A 41 -5.49 3.81 11.46
C TYR A 41 -6.07 2.43 11.83
N VAL A 42 -6.30 1.57 10.83
CA VAL A 42 -6.85 0.23 11.05
C VAL A 42 -5.86 -0.65 11.82
N ALA A 43 -4.57 -0.62 11.45
CA ALA A 43 -3.54 -1.36 12.16
C ALA A 43 -3.43 -0.91 13.62
N PHE A 44 -3.39 0.40 13.87
CA PHE A 44 -3.40 0.98 15.21
C PHE A 44 -4.61 0.48 16.01
N ARG A 45 -5.81 0.51 15.42
CA ARG A 45 -7.04 0.13 16.13
C ARG A 45 -7.07 -1.35 16.51
N VAL A 46 -6.62 -2.22 15.61
CA VAL A 46 -6.58 -3.68 15.83
C VAL A 46 -5.48 -4.06 16.79
N THR A 47 -4.28 -3.47 16.68
CA THR A 47 -3.20 -3.67 17.65
C THR A 47 -3.63 -3.19 19.04
N GLY A 48 -4.29 -2.03 19.15
CA GLY A 48 -4.80 -1.53 20.42
C GLY A 48 -5.89 -2.41 21.04
N ALA A 49 -6.70 -3.10 20.23
CA ALA A 49 -7.73 -4.01 20.73
C ALA A 49 -7.18 -5.38 21.15
N THR A 50 -6.22 -5.91 20.39
CA THR A 50 -5.74 -7.29 20.51
C THR A 50 -4.44 -7.40 21.30
N GLY A 51 -3.68 -6.31 21.43
CA GLY A 51 -2.31 -6.30 21.92
C GLY A 51 -1.29 -6.91 20.95
N ASN A 52 -1.71 -7.38 19.76
CA ASN A 52 -0.86 -8.11 18.83
C ASN A 52 -0.54 -7.27 17.56
N PRO A 53 0.71 -6.81 17.39
CA PRO A 53 1.09 -5.96 16.25
C PRO A 53 1.00 -6.68 14.89
N TYR A 54 1.15 -8.01 14.86
CA TYR A 54 1.04 -8.77 13.61
C TYR A 54 -0.39 -8.80 13.06
N LEU A 55 -1.39 -8.87 13.95
CA LEU A 55 -2.80 -8.79 13.57
C LEU A 55 -3.15 -7.37 13.09
N GLY A 56 -2.59 -6.34 13.72
CA GLY A 56 -2.71 -4.97 13.25
C GLY A 56 -2.14 -4.78 11.85
N LEU A 57 -0.92 -5.27 11.61
CA LEU A 57 -0.27 -5.19 10.30
C LEU A 57 -1.10 -5.89 9.21
N LEU A 58 -1.60 -7.09 9.49
CA LEU A 58 -2.48 -7.82 8.57
C LEU A 58 -3.78 -7.04 8.29
N ALA A 59 -4.37 -6.42 9.32
CA ALA A 59 -5.56 -5.60 9.15
C ALA A 59 -5.29 -4.33 8.31
N GLY A 60 -4.11 -3.72 8.46
CA GLY A 60 -3.66 -2.60 7.62
C GLY A 60 -3.52 -2.99 6.15
N VAL A 61 -2.94 -4.17 5.87
CA VAL A 61 -2.88 -4.74 4.51
C VAL A 61 -4.28 -4.93 3.93
N VAL A 62 -5.19 -5.52 4.69
CA VAL A 62 -6.59 -5.73 4.26
C VAL A 62 -7.28 -4.40 3.96
N ALA A 63 -7.08 -3.37 4.78
CA ALA A 63 -7.61 -2.04 4.53
C ALA A 63 -7.11 -1.44 3.20
N GLY A 64 -5.81 -1.57 2.93
CA GLY A 64 -5.22 -1.14 1.65
C GLY A 64 -5.76 -1.92 0.45
N VAL A 65 -5.98 -3.23 0.59
CA VAL A 65 -6.61 -4.06 -0.46
C VAL A 65 -8.07 -3.64 -0.71
N VAL A 66 -8.83 -3.34 0.35
CA VAL A 66 -10.21 -2.86 0.21
C VAL A 66 -10.27 -1.52 -0.53
N LEU A 67 -9.37 -0.59 -0.23
CA LEU A 67 -9.28 0.67 -0.97
C LEU A 67 -8.85 0.44 -2.43
N ALA A 68 -7.93 -0.49 -2.69
CA ALA A 68 -7.56 -0.87 -4.06
C ALA A 68 -8.73 -1.50 -4.82
N LEU A 69 -9.61 -2.26 -4.14
CA LEU A 69 -10.83 -2.78 -4.75
C LEU A 69 -11.76 -1.65 -5.19
N ILE A 70 -11.98 -0.66 -4.32
CA ILE A 70 -12.83 0.50 -4.62
C ILE A 70 -12.24 1.30 -5.78
N GLN A 71 -10.97 1.68 -5.68
CA GLN A 71 -10.30 2.46 -6.70
C GLN A 71 -10.19 1.71 -8.02
N GLY A 72 -9.79 0.43 -7.98
CA GLY A 72 -9.72 -0.43 -9.15
C GLY A 72 -11.09 -0.57 -9.84
N PHE A 73 -12.18 -0.64 -9.08
CA PHE A 73 -13.51 -0.71 -9.66
C PHE A 73 -13.84 0.58 -10.42
N LEU A 74 -13.59 1.74 -9.81
CA LEU A 74 -13.84 3.04 -10.44
C LEU A 74 -12.93 3.28 -11.66
N THR A 75 -11.66 2.92 -11.57
CA THR A 75 -10.65 3.30 -12.57
C THR A 75 -10.41 2.25 -13.65
N ILE A 76 -10.45 0.96 -13.31
CA ILE A 76 -10.23 -0.14 -14.26
C ILE A 76 -11.54 -0.54 -14.93
N HIS A 77 -12.64 -0.63 -14.17
CA HIS A 77 -13.93 -1.08 -14.71
C HIS A 77 -14.76 0.08 -15.25
N ASN A 78 -14.91 1.15 -14.47
CA ASN A 78 -15.73 2.30 -14.87
C ASN A 78 -14.94 3.38 -15.62
N THR A 79 -13.64 3.16 -15.85
CA THR A 79 -12.75 4.07 -16.62
C THR A 79 -12.74 5.51 -16.10
N ALA A 80 -12.99 5.71 -14.81
CA ALA A 80 -12.92 7.02 -14.18
C ALA A 80 -11.48 7.55 -14.15
N ASP A 81 -11.34 8.88 -14.15
CA ASP A 81 -10.05 9.54 -14.07
C ASP A 81 -9.32 9.19 -12.76
N GLN A 82 -8.11 8.64 -12.90
CA GLN A 82 -7.31 8.13 -11.77
C GLN A 82 -6.82 9.23 -10.84
N VAL A 83 -6.63 10.46 -11.34
CA VAL A 83 -6.26 11.63 -10.54
C VAL A 83 -7.44 12.06 -9.69
N VAL A 84 -8.63 12.15 -10.27
CA VAL A 84 -9.86 12.52 -9.55
C VAL A 84 -10.19 11.47 -8.48
N VAL A 85 -10.19 10.19 -8.83
CA VAL A 85 -10.46 9.12 -7.86
C VAL A 85 -9.40 9.10 -6.76
N GLY A 86 -8.12 9.18 -7.11
CA GLY A 86 -7.03 9.14 -6.13
C GLY A 86 -7.06 10.32 -5.15
N THR A 87 -7.27 11.54 -5.66
CA THR A 87 -7.41 12.73 -4.80
C THR A 87 -8.64 12.63 -3.88
N ALA A 88 -9.78 12.12 -4.38
CA ALA A 88 -10.96 11.88 -3.55
C ALA A 88 -10.69 10.85 -2.45
N VAL A 89 -9.97 9.77 -2.75
CA VAL A 89 -9.57 8.77 -1.75
C VAL A 89 -8.65 9.37 -0.68
N ASN A 90 -7.67 10.20 -1.08
CA ASN A 90 -6.81 10.90 -0.11
C ASN A 90 -7.61 11.77 0.84
N LEU A 91 -8.52 12.61 0.31
CA LEU A 91 -9.34 13.50 1.13
C LEU A 91 -10.29 12.72 2.05
N LEU A 92 -10.89 11.65 1.53
CA LEU A 92 -11.76 10.77 2.32
C LEU A 92 -10.98 10.11 3.46
N ALA A 93 -9.83 9.52 3.17
CA ALA A 93 -8.99 8.87 4.17
C ALA A 93 -8.52 9.87 5.23
N LEU A 94 -8.06 11.05 4.82
CA LEU A 94 -7.64 12.11 5.72
C LEU A 94 -8.78 12.56 6.65
N GLY A 95 -9.97 12.80 6.10
CA GLY A 95 -11.14 13.21 6.89
C GLY A 95 -11.66 12.11 7.82
N LEU A 96 -11.74 10.88 7.32
CA LEU A 96 -12.28 9.74 8.04
C LEU A 96 -11.35 9.31 9.19
N THR A 97 -10.05 9.14 8.94
CA THR A 97 -9.08 8.76 9.99
C THR A 97 -9.04 9.80 11.11
N ASN A 98 -9.01 11.09 10.77
CA ASN A 98 -8.99 12.16 11.78
C ASN A 98 -10.27 12.17 12.60
N THR A 99 -11.44 12.06 11.95
CA THR A 99 -12.74 12.06 12.64
C THR A 99 -12.87 10.85 13.56
N LEU A 100 -12.54 9.65 13.08
CA LEU A 100 -12.63 8.42 13.86
C LEU A 100 -11.63 8.38 15.02
N PHE A 101 -10.42 8.88 14.82
CA PHE A 101 -9.44 9.03 15.90
C PHE A 101 -9.96 9.97 16.98
N ARG A 102 -10.49 11.14 16.58
CA ARG A 102 -11.02 12.13 17.52
C ARG A 102 -12.23 11.64 18.30
N ALA A 103 -13.11 10.90 17.64
CA ALA A 103 -14.28 10.32 18.28
C ALA A 103 -13.92 9.31 19.38
N GLN A 104 -12.78 8.62 19.27
CA GLN A 104 -12.34 7.61 20.24
C GLN A 104 -11.41 8.16 21.33
N PHE A 105 -10.50 9.07 20.97
CA PHE A 105 -9.39 9.50 21.84
C PHE A 105 -9.41 11.00 22.16
N GLY A 106 -10.41 11.76 21.69
CA GLY A 106 -10.49 13.19 21.93
C GLY A 106 -9.59 14.00 20.99
N LYS A 107 -8.78 14.94 21.52
CA LYS A 107 -8.00 15.84 20.66
C LYS A 107 -6.80 15.11 20.04
N SER A 108 -6.59 15.30 18.73
CA SER A 108 -5.38 14.88 18.02
C SER A 108 -4.13 15.49 18.69
N GLY A 109 -3.23 14.66 19.21
CA GLY A 109 -1.98 15.10 19.86
C GLY A 109 -1.56 14.28 21.09
N GLU A 110 -2.46 13.49 21.67
CA GLU A 110 -2.10 12.57 22.75
C GLU A 110 -1.42 11.32 22.17
N LEU A 111 -0.20 11.03 22.64
CA LEU A 111 0.59 9.89 22.16
C LEU A 111 0.01 8.58 22.72
N VAL A 112 -0.96 8.01 22.01
CA VAL A 112 -1.47 6.68 22.32
C VAL A 112 -0.45 5.64 21.83
N ARG A 113 0.26 5.02 22.77
CA ARG A 113 1.25 3.98 22.45
C ARG A 113 0.56 2.63 22.33
N VAL A 114 0.75 1.98 21.19
CA VAL A 114 0.40 0.57 20.97
C VAL A 114 1.68 -0.28 20.90
N PRO A 115 1.62 -1.58 21.24
CA PRO A 115 2.76 -2.48 21.07
C PRO A 115 3.34 -2.40 19.65
N SER A 116 4.65 -2.18 19.55
CA SER A 116 5.38 -2.14 18.28
C SER A 116 5.98 -3.50 17.93
N LEU A 117 6.34 -3.70 16.66
CA LEU A 117 7.12 -4.86 16.24
C LEU A 117 8.45 -4.94 17.00
N PRO A 118 8.95 -6.15 17.33
CA PRO A 118 10.21 -6.31 18.03
C PRO A 118 11.40 -5.84 17.18
N THR A 119 12.33 -5.12 17.80
CA THR A 119 13.60 -4.71 17.18
C THR A 119 14.56 -5.91 17.11
N LEU A 120 15.05 -6.25 15.91
CA LEU A 120 15.90 -7.43 15.70
C LEU A 120 17.41 -7.12 15.82
N PHE A 121 17.89 -6.04 15.16
CA PHE A 121 19.34 -5.75 15.08
C PHE A 121 19.64 -4.27 15.31
N GLY A 122 19.81 -3.87 16.56
CA GLY A 122 20.24 -2.51 16.93
C GLY A 122 19.26 -1.43 16.41
N PRO A 123 19.72 -0.41 15.66
CA PRO A 123 18.84 0.66 15.16
C PRO A 123 17.94 0.23 13.99
N PHE A 124 18.16 -0.96 13.42
CA PHE A 124 17.33 -1.52 12.36
C PHE A 124 16.26 -2.42 12.99
N ASP A 125 15.01 -1.96 12.91
CA ASP A 125 13.88 -2.80 13.24
C ASP A 125 13.66 -3.86 12.16
N ALA A 126 12.82 -4.85 12.50
CA ALA A 126 12.45 -5.91 11.56
C ALA A 126 11.89 -5.35 10.24
N GLY A 127 11.20 -4.20 10.30
CA GLY A 127 10.60 -3.52 9.15
C GLY A 127 11.61 -3.07 8.12
N LEU A 128 12.70 -2.41 8.52
CA LEU A 128 13.76 -1.95 7.61
C LEU A 128 14.49 -3.10 6.90
N ILE A 129 14.74 -4.20 7.60
CA ILE A 129 15.40 -5.38 7.01
C ILE A 129 14.45 -6.08 6.03
N LEU A 130 13.18 -6.25 6.41
CA LEU A 130 12.14 -6.77 5.54
C LEU A 130 11.97 -5.91 4.29
N LEU A 131 12.06 -4.58 4.39
CA LEU A 131 12.03 -3.67 3.25
C LEU A 131 13.15 -4.00 2.25
N GLY A 132 14.39 -4.02 2.73
CA GLY A 132 15.55 -4.30 1.88
C GLY A 132 15.44 -5.65 1.16
N ILE A 133 15.03 -6.70 1.87
CA ILE A 133 14.81 -8.03 1.29
C ILE A 133 13.68 -7.99 0.26
N LEU A 134 12.57 -7.34 0.57
CA LEU A 134 11.39 -7.29 -0.30
C LEU A 134 11.67 -6.48 -1.58
N VAL A 135 12.42 -5.38 -1.50
CA VAL A 135 12.92 -4.62 -2.66
C VAL A 135 13.67 -5.54 -3.62
N ILE A 136 14.65 -6.28 -3.09
CA ILE A 136 15.51 -7.16 -3.90
C ILE A 136 14.65 -8.30 -4.50
N ALA A 137 13.79 -8.92 -3.69
CA ALA A 137 12.94 -10.01 -4.14
C ALA A 137 11.95 -9.56 -5.24
N LEU A 138 11.24 -8.43 -5.05
CA LEU A 138 10.31 -7.87 -6.03
C LEU A 138 11.01 -7.42 -7.29
N SER A 139 12.15 -6.75 -7.19
CA SER A 139 12.88 -6.28 -8.37
C SER A 139 13.32 -7.45 -9.24
N LEU A 140 13.86 -8.52 -8.63
CA LEU A 140 14.20 -9.76 -9.34
C LEU A 140 12.96 -10.44 -9.91
N TRP A 141 11.88 -10.55 -9.15
CA TRP A 141 10.64 -11.19 -9.59
C TRP A 141 9.97 -10.43 -10.75
N LEU A 142 9.84 -9.11 -10.68
CA LEU A 142 9.30 -8.28 -11.75
C LEU A 142 10.19 -8.30 -13.00
N ALA A 143 11.50 -8.41 -12.83
CA ALA A 143 12.44 -8.48 -13.94
C ALA A 143 12.41 -9.83 -14.66
N ARG A 144 12.27 -10.94 -13.92
CA ARG A 144 12.51 -12.31 -14.43
C ARG A 144 11.23 -13.14 -14.63
N SER A 145 10.14 -12.82 -13.94
CA SER A 145 8.91 -13.64 -14.00
C SER A 145 8.07 -13.36 -15.24
N LYS A 146 7.36 -14.39 -15.73
CA LYS A 146 6.37 -14.25 -16.81
C LYS A 146 5.31 -13.20 -16.48
N TRP A 147 4.87 -13.16 -15.23
CA TRP A 147 3.89 -12.17 -14.75
C TRP A 147 4.47 -10.74 -14.79
N GLY A 148 5.72 -10.54 -14.33
CA GLY A 148 6.36 -9.23 -14.34
C GLY A 148 6.65 -8.69 -15.75
N LEU A 149 6.94 -9.58 -16.71
CA LEU A 149 7.04 -9.24 -18.13
C LEU A 149 5.65 -8.85 -18.70
N ALA A 150 4.62 -9.65 -18.41
CA ALA A 150 3.25 -9.35 -18.82
C ALA A 150 2.73 -8.04 -18.21
N ASN A 151 3.06 -7.75 -16.95
CA ASN A 151 2.70 -6.52 -16.27
C ASN A 151 3.24 -5.28 -16.99
N ARG A 152 4.52 -5.30 -17.39
CA ARG A 152 5.13 -4.22 -18.18
C ARG A 152 4.52 -4.09 -19.57
N ALA A 153 4.32 -5.22 -20.26
CA ALA A 153 3.70 -5.22 -21.58
C ALA A 153 2.26 -4.66 -21.56
N VAL A 154 1.52 -4.86 -20.45
CA VAL A 154 0.19 -4.27 -20.26
C VAL A 154 0.23 -2.73 -20.19
N GLY A 155 1.26 -2.14 -19.56
CA GLY A 155 1.42 -0.68 -19.53
C GLY A 155 1.92 -0.09 -20.85
N GLU A 156 2.79 -0.81 -21.58
CA GLU A 156 3.40 -0.33 -22.82
C GLU A 156 2.50 -0.53 -24.06
N TYR A 157 2.03 -1.75 -24.29
CA TYR A 157 1.21 -2.09 -25.46
C TYR A 157 0.20 -3.21 -25.16
N PRO A 158 -0.98 -2.86 -24.59
CA PRO A 158 -2.03 -3.82 -24.21
C PRO A 158 -2.45 -4.81 -25.32
N PRO A 159 -2.54 -4.43 -26.62
CA PRO A 159 -2.93 -5.36 -27.67
C PRO A 159 -1.98 -6.56 -27.82
N ALA A 160 -0.67 -6.40 -27.60
CA ALA A 160 0.27 -7.53 -27.65
C ALA A 160 0.00 -8.56 -26.55
N VAL A 161 -0.44 -8.11 -25.38
CA VAL A 161 -0.79 -8.98 -24.25
C VAL A 161 -2.04 -9.79 -24.56
N GLN A 162 -3.03 -9.17 -25.22
CA GLN A 162 -4.25 -9.85 -25.65
C GLN A 162 -3.97 -10.90 -26.74
N SER A 163 -3.10 -10.58 -27.72
CA SER A 163 -2.65 -11.52 -28.75
C SER A 163 -1.89 -12.72 -28.19
N ALA A 164 -1.24 -12.57 -27.03
CA ALA A 164 -0.60 -13.66 -26.29
C ALA A 164 -1.59 -14.48 -25.43
N GLY A 165 -2.90 -14.19 -25.50
CA GLY A 165 -3.95 -14.92 -24.77
C GLY A 165 -4.10 -14.52 -23.30
N LEU A 166 -3.47 -13.42 -22.86
CA LEU A 166 -3.53 -12.94 -21.48
C LEU A 166 -4.57 -11.82 -21.32
N SER A 167 -5.25 -11.78 -20.17
CA SER A 167 -6.21 -10.72 -19.88
C SER A 167 -5.53 -9.49 -19.28
N VAL A 168 -5.51 -8.40 -20.03
CA VAL A 168 -5.05 -7.07 -19.60
C VAL A 168 -5.76 -6.63 -18.31
N THR A 169 -7.08 -6.77 -18.26
CA THR A 169 -7.90 -6.37 -17.12
C THR A 169 -7.51 -7.14 -15.86
N ARG A 170 -7.26 -8.45 -15.94
CA ARG A 170 -6.83 -9.25 -14.78
C ARG A 170 -5.47 -8.81 -14.26
N ILE A 171 -4.53 -8.53 -15.15
CA ILE A 171 -3.18 -8.08 -14.76
C ILE A 171 -3.26 -6.71 -14.08
N ARG A 172 -4.05 -5.78 -14.61
CA ARG A 172 -4.31 -4.47 -13.99
C ARG A 172 -4.89 -4.58 -12.59
N TRP A 173 -5.86 -5.48 -12.40
CA TRP A 173 -6.43 -5.76 -11.08
C TRP A 173 -5.40 -6.32 -10.11
N GLN A 174 -4.62 -7.32 -10.54
CA GLN A 174 -3.55 -7.89 -9.71
C GLN A 174 -2.54 -6.83 -9.30
N ALA A 175 -2.11 -5.97 -10.24
CA ALA A 175 -1.20 -4.87 -9.98
C ALA A 175 -1.78 -3.87 -8.97
N ALA A 176 -3.04 -3.46 -9.14
CA ALA A 176 -3.71 -2.53 -8.23
C ALA A 176 -3.87 -3.09 -6.81
N LEU A 177 -4.25 -4.37 -6.69
CA LEU A 177 -4.39 -5.03 -5.39
C LEU A 177 -3.06 -5.21 -4.68
N LEU A 178 -2.00 -5.55 -5.42
CA LEU A 178 -0.65 -5.60 -4.87
C LEU A 178 -0.20 -4.21 -4.42
N ALA A 179 -0.38 -3.17 -5.24
CA ALA A 179 -0.06 -1.80 -4.84
C ALA A 179 -0.81 -1.38 -3.56
N GLY A 180 -2.11 -1.68 -3.47
CA GLY A 180 -2.91 -1.42 -2.28
C GLY A 180 -2.46 -2.19 -1.04
N ALA A 181 -2.11 -3.46 -1.18
CA ALA A 181 -1.60 -4.28 -0.08
C ALA A 181 -0.29 -3.71 0.48
N PHE A 182 0.62 -3.27 -0.40
CA PHE A 182 1.88 -2.63 -0.01
C PHE A 182 1.69 -1.27 0.63
N ALA A 183 0.75 -0.46 0.13
CA ALA A 183 0.41 0.83 0.73
C ALA A 183 -0.23 0.65 2.13
N GLY A 184 -1.10 -0.34 2.29
CA GLY A 184 -1.69 -0.69 3.59
C GLY A 184 -0.65 -1.21 4.58
N LEU A 185 0.27 -2.07 4.11
CA LEU A 185 1.41 -2.56 4.89
C LEU A 185 2.30 -1.40 5.34
N ALA A 186 2.63 -0.49 4.41
CA ALA A 186 3.45 0.69 4.66
C ALA A 186 2.81 1.60 5.71
N GLY A 187 1.49 1.80 5.65
CA GLY A 187 0.77 2.59 6.64
C GLY A 187 0.74 1.95 8.03
N GLY A 188 0.53 0.64 8.10
CA GLY A 188 0.38 -0.08 9.37
C GLY A 188 1.68 -0.52 10.05
N GLY A 189 2.81 -0.45 9.33
CA GLY A 189 4.13 -0.91 9.76
C GLY A 189 5.00 0.14 10.42
#